data_AF-A0A923Y4X9-F1
#
_entry.id   AF-A0A923Y4X9-F1
#
_cell.length_a   1.000
_cell.length_b   1.000
_cell.length_c   1.000
_cell.angle_alpha   90.00
_cell.angle_beta   90.00
_cell.angle_gamma   90.00
#
_symmetry.space_group_name_H-M   'P 1'
#
loop_
_entity.id
_entity.type
_entity.pdbx_description
1 polymer ?
#
loop_
_entity_poly.entity_id
_entity_poly.type
_entity_poly.pdbx_seq_one_letter_code
_entity_poly.pdbx_strand_id
1 'polypeptide(L)'
;VPVWLYIFGHALGGTRDQVLATFARPFPAILTGLVLVVGMRHFAKGATMMLQDYTHGSTLKLSIMFVTSLSGVIAATGLFALIKIAL
;
A
#
# COMPACT_ATOMS: atom_id res chain seq x y z
N VAL A 1 3.35 -9.21 7.53
CA VAL A 1 1.93 -9.29 7.10
C VAL A 1 1.00 -9.87 8.18
N PRO A 2 1.29 -11.02 8.84
CA PRO A 2 0.34 -11.62 9.80
C PRO A 2 -0.08 -10.70 10.97
N VAL A 3 0.89 -10.05 11.61
CA VAL A 3 0.63 -9.09 12.71
C VAL A 3 -0.21 -7.90 12.25
N TRP A 4 0.05 -7.40 11.03
CA TRP A 4 -0.72 -6.31 10.46
C TRP A 4 -2.15 -6.72 10.16
N LEU A 5 -2.37 -7.93 9.62
CA LEU A 5 -3.71 -8.47 9.37
C LEU A 5 -4.53 -8.59 10.66
N TYR A 6 -3.91 -8.99 11.76
CA TYR A 6 -4.58 -9.01 13.06
C TYR A 6 -5.04 -7.60 13.48
N ILE A 7 -4.14 -6.61 13.42
CA ILE A 7 -4.45 -5.23 13.82
C ILE A 7 -5.51 -4.60 12.91
N PHE A 8 -5.32 -4.71 11.60
CA PHE A 8 -6.28 -4.22 10.61
C PHE A 8 -7.64 -4.91 10.76
N GLY A 9 -7.64 -6.23 10.93
CA GLY A 9 -8.86 -7.02 11.10
C GLY A 9 -9.65 -6.64 12.35
N HIS A 10 -8.99 -6.28 13.45
CA HIS A 10 -9.67 -5.78 14.66
C HIS A 10 -10.25 -4.37 14.50
N ALA A 11 -9.64 -3.53 13.65
CA ALA A 11 -10.16 -2.20 13.35
C ALA A 11 -11.29 -2.25 12.29
N LEU A 12 -11.29 -3.26 11.42
CA LEU A 12 -12.25 -3.41 10.34
C LEU A 12 -13.67 -3.62 10.89
N GLY A 13 -14.63 -2.82 10.41
CA GLY A 13 -16.01 -2.83 10.89
C GLY A 13 -16.28 -1.96 12.12
N GLY A 14 -15.24 -1.34 12.70
CA GLY A 14 -15.38 -0.34 13.76
C GLY A 14 -15.89 1.02 13.26
N THR A 15 -16.24 1.90 14.19
CA THR A 15 -16.57 3.30 13.87
C THR A 15 -15.33 4.06 13.39
N ARG A 16 -15.54 5.19 12.71
CA ARG A 16 -14.43 6.06 12.27
C ARG A 16 -13.46 6.40 13.41
N ASP A 17 -13.99 6.71 14.59
CA ASP A 17 -13.16 7.09 15.75
C ASP A 17 -12.35 5.90 16.29
N GLN A 18 -12.90 4.69 16.28
CA GLN A 18 -12.18 3.47 16.68
C GLN A 18 -11.03 3.15 15.72
N VAL A 19 -11.26 3.32 14.42
CA VAL A 19 -10.23 3.13 13.38
C VAL A 19 -9.13 4.17 13.55
N LEU A 20 -9.49 5.45 13.69
CA LEU A 20 -8.53 6.54 13.90
C LEU A 20 -7.70 6.29 15.17
N ALA A 21 -8.32 5.93 16.28
CA ALA A 21 -7.63 5.63 17.53
C ALA A 21 -6.63 4.46 17.39
N THR A 22 -6.95 3.46 16.56
CA THR A 22 -6.04 2.33 16.32
C THR A 22 -4.80 2.77 15.53
N PHE A 23 -5.00 3.48 14.43
CA PHE A 23 -3.92 3.87 13.51
C PHE A 23 -3.15 5.13 13.94
N ALA A 24 -3.66 5.90 14.90
CA ALA A 24 -2.92 7.00 15.53
C ALA A 24 -1.80 6.49 16.46
N ARG A 25 -1.86 5.22 16.90
CA ARG A 25 -0.83 4.64 17.77
C ARG A 25 0.48 4.43 16.96
N PRO A 26 1.67 4.71 17.54
CA PRO A 26 2.93 4.65 16.81
C PRO A 26 3.22 3.31 16.14
N PHE A 27 2.98 2.19 16.85
CA PHE A 27 3.28 0.87 16.31
C PHE A 27 2.37 0.47 15.12
N PRO A 28 1.03 0.53 15.22
CA PRO A 28 0.15 0.34 14.06
C PRO A 28 0.45 1.28 12.90
N ALA A 29 0.76 2.55 13.16
CA ALA A 29 1.12 3.52 12.14
C ALA A 29 2.38 3.11 11.37
N ILE A 30 3.49 2.86 12.08
CA ILE A 30 4.76 2.45 11.46
C ILE A 30 4.57 1.13 10.69
N LEU A 31 3.91 0.15 11.29
CA LEU A 31 3.70 -1.14 10.65
C LEU A 31 2.85 -1.04 9.39
N THR A 32 1.81 -0.21 9.41
CA THR A 32 0.95 0.03 8.23
C THR A 32 1.72 0.75 7.13
N GLY A 33 2.54 1.76 7.49
CA GLY A 33 3.42 2.43 6.53
C GLY A 33 4.40 1.47 5.86
N LEU A 34 5.01 0.56 6.63
CA LEU A 34 5.91 -0.48 6.10
C LEU A 34 5.17 -1.44 5.17
N VAL A 35 3.99 -1.93 5.57
CA VAL A 35 3.19 -2.83 4.73
C VAL A 35 2.79 -2.16 3.42
N LEU A 36 2.38 -0.89 3.46
CA LEU A 36 2.02 -0.15 2.26
C LEU A 36 3.21 0.05 1.32
N VAL A 37 4.36 0.52 1.84
CA VAL A 37 5.55 0.77 1.00
C VAL A 37 6.12 -0.51 0.42
N VAL A 38 6.32 -1.52 1.26
CA VAL A 38 6.89 -2.81 0.82
C VAL A 38 5.91 -3.54 -0.08
N GLY A 39 4.62 -3.54 0.28
CA GLY A 39 3.55 -4.14 -0.51
C GLY A 39 3.45 -3.52 -1.91
N MET A 40 3.44 -2.18 -2.01
CA MET A 40 3.38 -1.52 -3.31
C MET A 40 4.66 -1.71 -4.14
N ARG A 41 5.83 -1.73 -3.52
CA ARG A 41 7.09 -2.08 -4.21
C ARG A 41 7.07 -3.52 -4.71
N HIS A 42 6.55 -4.46 -3.93
CA HIS A 42 6.42 -5.85 -4.32
C HIS A 42 5.42 -6.03 -5.47
N PHE A 43 4.25 -5.37 -5.38
CA PHE A 43 3.25 -5.34 -6.44
C PHE A 43 3.82 -4.80 -7.76
N ALA A 44 4.52 -3.66 -7.74
CA ALA A 44 5.12 -3.08 -8.95
C ALA A 44 6.09 -4.07 -9.65
N LYS A 45 6.93 -4.76 -8.87
CA LYS A 45 7.86 -5.76 -9.39
C LYS A 45 7.13 -6.98 -9.97
N GLY A 46 6.15 -7.51 -9.23
CA GLY A 46 5.35 -8.67 -9.68
C GLY A 46 4.55 -8.36 -10.94
N ALA A 47 3.89 -7.21 -11.00
CA ALA A 47 3.16 -6.77 -12.18
C ALA A 47 4.08 -6.53 -13.37
N THR A 48 5.29 -5.99 -13.16
CA THR A 48 6.29 -5.84 -14.22
C THR A 48 6.69 -7.20 -14.81
N MET A 49 6.94 -8.21 -13.97
CA MET A 49 7.24 -9.57 -14.43
C MET A 49 6.09 -10.16 -15.25
N MET A 50 4.86 -10.10 -14.74
CA MET A 50 3.68 -10.57 -15.48
C MET A 50 3.49 -9.84 -16.81
N LEU A 51 3.70 -8.52 -16.85
CA LEU A 51 3.62 -7.75 -18.09
C LEU A 51 4.67 -8.20 -19.11
N GLN A 52 5.89 -8.52 -18.67
CA GLN A 52 6.95 -9.02 -19.55
C GLN A 52 6.59 -10.38 -20.16
N ASP A 53 5.82 -11.21 -19.45
CA ASP A 53 5.41 -12.53 -19.94
C ASP A 53 4.29 -12.45 -20.99
N TYR A 54 3.43 -11.42 -20.94
CA TYR A 54 2.19 -11.36 -21.74
C TYR A 54 2.07 -10.16 -22.68
N THR A 55 2.93 -9.14 -22.59
CA THR A 55 2.84 -7.92 -23.40
C THR A 55 4.16 -7.56 -24.06
N HIS A 56 4.11 -6.87 -25.21
CA HIS A 56 5.29 -6.60 -26.03
C HIS A 56 5.31 -5.18 -26.59
N GLY A 57 6.45 -4.77 -27.13
CA GLY A 57 6.62 -3.50 -27.84
C GLY A 57 6.33 -2.27 -26.98
N SER A 58 5.69 -1.27 -27.57
CA SER A 58 5.38 0.00 -26.89
C SER A 58 4.38 -0.18 -25.74
N THR A 59 3.44 -1.12 -25.87
CA THR A 59 2.44 -1.42 -24.82
C THR A 59 3.10 -1.92 -23.55
N LEU A 60 4.11 -2.80 -23.65
CA LEU A 60 4.88 -3.26 -22.48
C LEU A 60 5.52 -2.09 -21.73
N LYS A 61 6.19 -1.18 -22.46
CA LYS A 61 6.87 -0.02 -21.86
C LYS A 61 5.90 0.91 -21.14
N LEU A 62 4.77 1.24 -21.79
CA LEU A 62 3.72 2.08 -21.20
C LEU A 62 3.11 1.43 -19.96
N SER A 63 2.80 0.14 -20.02
CA SER A 63 2.23 -0.60 -18.88
C SER A 63 3.16 -0.67 -17.68
N ILE A 64 4.48 -0.86 -17.89
CA ILE A 64 5.47 -0.85 -16.80
C ILE A 64 5.55 0.53 -16.14
N MET A 65 5.61 1.60 -16.94
CA MET A 65 5.60 2.97 -16.41
C MET A 65 4.32 3.26 -15.63
N PHE A 66 3.17 2.84 -16.16
CA PHE A 66 1.89 3.00 -15.51
C PHE A 66 1.84 2.27 -14.17
N VAL A 67 2.15 0.97 -14.11
CA VAL A 67 2.02 0.20 -12.86
C VAL A 67 3.01 0.65 -11.79
N THR A 68 4.21 1.05 -12.19
CA THR A 68 5.22 1.60 -11.27
C THR A 68 4.75 2.94 -10.71
N SER A 69 4.22 3.83 -11.56
CA SER A 69 3.70 5.14 -11.14
C SER A 69 2.47 5.00 -10.25
N LEU A 70 1.52 4.14 -10.63
CA LEU A 70 0.32 3.83 -9.86
C LEU A 70 0.69 3.31 -8.46
N SER A 71 1.67 2.41 -8.39
CA SER A 71 2.16 1.87 -7.11
C SER A 71 2.74 2.97 -6.22
N GLY A 72 3.51 3.89 -6.81
CA GLY A 72 4.05 5.05 -6.12
C GLY A 72 2.96 6.00 -5.60
N VAL A 73 1.96 6.30 -6.43
CA VAL A 73 0.83 7.18 -6.07
C VAL A 73 0.00 6.59 -4.93
N ILE A 74 -0.32 5.29 -4.99
CA ILE A 74 -1.05 4.60 -3.92
C ILE A 74 -0.26 4.64 -2.61
N ALA A 75 1.05 4.34 -2.67
CA ALA A 75 1.91 4.38 -1.49
C ALA A 75 2.00 5.81 -0.90
N ALA A 76 2.19 6.83 -1.75
CA ALA A 76 2.29 8.22 -1.32
C ALA A 76 0.99 8.72 -0.68
N THR A 77 -0.16 8.44 -1.32
CA THR A 77 -1.48 8.85 -0.84
C THR A 77 -1.80 8.16 0.48
N GLY A 78 -1.55 6.85 0.60
CA GLY A 78 -1.81 6.12 1.83
C GLY A 78 -0.86 6.52 2.97
N LEU A 79 0.42 6.79 2.68
CA LEU A 79 1.36 7.34 3.67
C LEU A 79 0.92 8.73 4.13
N PHE A 80 0.53 9.60 3.21
CA PHE A 80 0.05 10.95 3.55
C PHE A 80 -1.17 10.89 4.47
N ALA A 81 -2.16 10.06 4.13
CA ALA A 81 -3.34 9.85 4.96
C ALA A 81 -2.97 9.29 6.34
N LEU A 82 -2.05 8.32 6.41
CA LEU A 82 -1.62 7.73 7.67
C LEU A 82 -0.88 8.71 8.57
N ILE A 83 -0.01 9.55 8.00
CA ILE A 83 0.68 10.63 8.72
C ILE A 83 -0.35 11.61 9.29
N LYS A 84 -1.39 11.96 8.52
CA LYS A 84 -2.49 12.83 8.98
C LYS A 84 -3.36 12.23 10.08
N ILE A 85 -3.33 10.90 10.27
CA ILE A 85 -4.02 10.22 11.37
C ILE A 85 -3.12 10.17 12.61
N ALA A 86 -1.81 10.02 12.42
CA ALA A 86 -0.84 9.88 13.49
C ALA A 86 -0.33 11.20 14.09
N LEU A 87 -0.44 12.31 13.33
CA LEU A 87 -0.03 13.68 13.70
C LEU A 87 -1.19 14.66 13.56
#